data_AF-A0A7Y3LA39-F1
#
_entry.id   AF-A0A7Y3LA39-F1
#
_cell.length_a   1.000
_cell.length_b   1.000
_cell.length_c   1.000
_cell.angle_alpha   90.00
_cell.angle_beta   90.00
_cell.angle_gamma   90.00
#
_symmetry.space_group_name_H-M   'P 1'
#
loop_
_entity.id
_entity.type
_entity.pdbx_description
1 polymer ?
#
loop_
_entity_poly.entity_id
_entity_poly.type
_entity_poly.pdbx_seq_one_letter_code
_entity_poly.pdbx_strand_id
1 'polypeptide(L)' 'MIYLDTSALFKLVRREVETDALSTWLLERVDVPKVTSALTRVELLQATRRLDSSPVGIATALLA' A
#
# COMPACT_ATOMS: atom_id res chain seq x y z
N MET A 1 5.68 -13.88 7.49
CA MET A 1 4.72 -13.34 6.50
C MET A 1 4.05 -12.12 7.12
N ILE A 2 4.00 -11.00 6.41
CA ILE A 2 3.38 -9.74 6.83
C ILE A 2 2.13 -9.55 5.99
N TYR A 3 0.98 -9.40 6.64
CA TYR A 3 -0.25 -9.03 5.94
C TYR A 3 -0.35 -7.51 5.87
N LEU A 4 -0.59 -6.98 4.66
CA LEU A 4 -0.81 -5.56 4.43
C LEU A 4 -2.30 -5.33 4.14
N ASP A 5 -2.95 -4.55 4.98
CA ASP A 5 -4.32 -4.10 4.76
C ASP A 5 -4.35 -2.88 3.82
N THR A 6 -5.56 -2.41 3.51
CA THR A 6 -5.74 -1.24 2.65
C THR A 6 -5.09 0.00 3.24
N SER A 7 -5.18 0.20 4.56
CA SER A 7 -4.66 1.40 5.22
C SER A 7 -3.13 1.49 5.22
N ALA A 8 -2.43 0.35 5.33
CA ALA A 8 -0.98 0.29 5.20
C ALA A 8 -0.53 0.55 3.76
N LEU A 9 -1.17 -0.09 2.77
CA LEU A 9 -0.80 0.13 1.37
C LEU A 9 -1.12 1.55 0.89
N PHE A 10 -2.20 2.14 1.38
CA PHE A 10 -2.59 3.49 0.98
C PHE A 10 -1.57 4.55 1.39
N LYS A 11 -0.89 4.38 2.54
CA LYS A 11 0.23 5.23 2.98
C LYS A 11 1.41 5.22 2.01
N LEU A 12 1.56 4.15 1.23
CA LEU A 12 2.59 4.04 0.19
C LEU A 12 2.15 4.64 -1.15
N VAL A 13 0.84 4.78 -1.37
CA VAL A 13 0.27 5.48 -2.52
C VAL A 13 0.25 6.99 -2.28
N ARG A 14 -0.12 7.40 -1.06
CA ARG A 14 -0.21 8.78 -0.62
C ARG A 14 0.51 8.91 0.71
N ARG A 15 1.43 9.88 0.75
CA ARG A 15 2.12 10.24 1.97
C ARG A 15 1.15 10.74 3.05
N GLU A 16 1.20 10.08 4.19
CA GLU A 16 0.51 10.37 5.46
C GLU A 16 1.54 10.44 6.61
N VAL A 17 1.09 10.79 7.82
CA VAL A 17 1.94 10.98 9.00
C VAL A 17 2.80 9.75 9.30
N GLU A 18 2.26 8.55 9.16
CA GLU A 18 2.96 7.29 9.48
C GLU A 18 3.75 6.70 8.31
N THR A 19 3.81 7.37 7.16
CA THR A 19 4.43 6.81 5.94
C THR A 19 5.92 6.52 6.11
N ASP A 20 6.66 7.41 6.77
CA ASP A 20 8.10 7.23 6.97
C ASP A 20 8.39 6.06 7.93
N ALA A 21 7.59 5.96 8.99
CA ALA A 21 7.70 4.88 9.97
C ALA A 21 7.39 3.52 9.30
N LEU A 22 6.31 3.45 8.51
CA LEU A 22 5.94 2.24 7.77
C LEU A 22 7.03 1.86 6.76
N SER A 23 7.55 2.82 6.01
CA SER A 23 8.59 2.58 4.99
C SER A 23 9.86 2.03 5.64
N THR A 24 10.30 2.63 6.74
CA THR A 24 11.45 2.15 7.53
C THR A 24 11.22 0.74 8.03
N TRP A 25 10.05 0.48 8.63
CA TRP A 25 9.72 -0.83 9.18
C TRP A 25 9.68 -1.94 8.13
N LEU A 26 9.21 -1.62 6.91
CA LEU A 26 9.21 -2.54 5.76
C LEU A 26 10.62 -2.78 5.21
N LEU A 27 11.47 -1.74 5.14
CA LEU A 27 12.87 -1.83 4.70
C LEU A 27 13.72 -2.67 5.65
N GLU A 28 13.45 -2.64 6.95
CA GLU A 28 14.11 -3.54 7.92
C GLU A 28 13.70 -5.01 7.74
N ARG A 29 12.64 -5.28 6.97
CA ARG A 29 12.01 -6.61 6.82
C ARG A 29 11.88 -7.01 5.35
N VAL A 30 12.87 -6.66 4.51
CA VAL A 30 12.81 -6.94 3.06
C VAL A 30 12.59 -8.42 2.77
N ASP A 31 13.21 -9.31 3.54
CA ASP A 31 13.17 -10.76 3.32
C ASP A 31 11.89 -11.44 3.83
N VAL A 32 11.04 -10.72 4.55
CA VAL A 32 9.77 -11.27 5.06
C VAL A 32 8.71 -11.19 3.96
N PRO A 33 8.06 -12.30 3.55
CA PRO A 33 7.02 -12.27 2.53
C PRO A 33 5.88 -11.32 2.90
N LYS A 34 5.48 -10.44 1.97
CA LYS A 34 4.30 -9.56 2.11
C LYS A 34 3.14 -10.16 1.34
N VAL A 35 1.98 -10.20 1.97
CA VAL A 35 0.75 -10.69 1.36
C VAL A 35 -0.38 -9.70 1.60
N THR A 36 -1.38 -9.75 0.76
CA THR A 36 -2.62 -9.02 0.95
C THR A 36 -3.80 -9.82 0.40
N SER A 37 -5.02 -9.37 0.67
CA SER A 37 -6.23 -10.04 0.18
C SER A 37 -6.69 -9.49 -1.17
N ALA A 38 -7.54 -10.25 -1.85
CA ALA A 38 -8.27 -9.77 -3.03
C ALA A 38 -9.17 -8.55 -2.69
N LEU A 39 -9.69 -8.48 -1.47
CA LEU A 39 -10.49 -7.34 -1.01
C LEU A 39 -9.63 -6.06 -0.93
N THR A 40 -8.44 -6.15 -0.32
CA THR A 40 -7.50 -5.04 -0.24
C THR A 40 -7.14 -4.47 -1.62
N ARG A 41 -6.96 -5.34 -2.62
CA ARG A 41 -6.72 -4.92 -4.01
C ARG A 41 -7.86 -4.07 -4.57
N VAL A 42 -9.12 -4.44 -4.33
CA VAL A 42 -10.29 -3.69 -4.78
C VAL A 42 -10.39 -2.36 -4.05
N GLU A 43 -10.26 -2.38 -2.73
CA GLU A 43 -10.37 -1.19 -1.88
C GLU A 43 -9.27 -0.16 -2.18
N LEU A 44 -8.02 -0.60 -2.33
CA LEU A 44 -6.89 0.28 -2.63
C LEU A 44 -7.10 1.03 -3.96
N LEU A 45 -7.49 0.31 -5.02
CA LEU A 45 -7.74 0.91 -6.32
C LEU A 45 -8.94 1.86 -6.29
N GLN A 46 -10.01 1.52 -5.55
CA GLN A 46 -11.15 2.43 -5.40
C GLN A 46 -10.79 3.68 -4.60
N ALA A 47 -10.11 3.54 -3.46
CA ALA A 47 -9.69 4.66 -2.63
C ALA A 47 -8.77 5.61 -3.40
N THR A 48 -7.85 5.06 -4.19
CA THR A 48 -6.93 5.85 -5.01
C THR A 48 -7.68 6.68 -6.06
N ARG A 49 -8.65 6.09 -6.77
CA ARG A 49 -9.45 6.81 -7.78
C ARG A 49 -10.30 7.95 -7.21
N ARG A 50 -10.70 7.88 -5.93
CA ARG A 50 -11.53 8.92 -5.29
C ARG A 50 -10.75 10.19 -4.95
N LEU A 51 -9.43 10.12 -4.83
CA LEU A 51 -8.59 11.27 -4.50
C LEU A 51 -8.23 12.09 -5.74
N ASP A 52 -7.69 11.41 -6.75
CA ASP A 52 -7.38 11.92 -8.10
C ASP A 52 -6.91 10.71 -8.93
N SER A 53 -7.05 10.68 -10.26
CA SER A 53 -6.66 9.47 -11.03
C SER A 53 -5.14 9.27 -11.17
N SER A 54 -4.34 10.28 -10.85
CA SER A 54 -2.88 10.29 -10.97
C SER A 54 -2.16 9.13 -10.24
N PRO A 55 -2.52 8.72 -9.01
CA PRO A 55 -1.76 7.73 -8.24
C PRO A 55 -2.13 6.26 -8.54
N VAL A 56 -3.05 5.97 -9.48
CA VAL A 56 -3.49 4.58 -9.76
C VAL A 56 -2.33 3.69 -10.24
N GLY A 57 -1.34 4.27 -10.94
CA GLY A 57 -0.13 3.55 -11.34
C GLY A 57 0.69 3.04 -10.15
N ILE A 58 0.80 3.85 -9.09
CA ILE A 58 1.52 3.48 -7.86
C ILE A 58 0.77 2.35 -7.13
N ALA A 59 -0.55 2.49 -6.97
CA ALA A 59 -1.38 1.45 -6.37
C ALA A 59 -1.28 0.11 -7.12
N THR A 60 -1.19 0.16 -8.45
CA THR A 60 -1.02 -1.05 -9.28
C THR A 60 0.36 -1.68 -9.08
N ALA A 61 1.42 -0.87 -9.00
CA ALA A 61 2.78 -1.35 -8.76
C ALA A 61 2.95 -2.02 -7.39
N LEU A 62 2.22 -1.57 -6.36
CA LEU A 62 2.24 -2.19 -5.02
C LEU A 62 1.56 -3.57 -4.96
N LEU A 63 0.73 -3.90 -5.96
CA LEU A 63 -0.06 -5.13 -6.03
C LEU A 63 0.49 -6.14 -7.05
N ALA A 64 1.60 -5.81 -7.73
CA ALA A 64 2.32 -6.66 -8.68
C ALA A 64 3.31 -7.57 -7.96
#